data_AF-A0A0C1QBT0-F1
#
_entry.id   AF-A0A0C1QBT0-F1
#
_cell.length_a   1.000
_cell.length_b   1.000
_cell.length_c   1.000
_cell.angle_alpha   90.00
_cell.angle_beta   90.00
_cell.angle_gamma   90.00
#
_symmetry.space_group_name_H-M   'P 1'
#
loop_
_entity.id
_entity.type
_entity.pdbx_description
1 polymer ?
#
loop_
_entity_poly.entity_id
_entity_poly.type
_entity_poly.pdbx_seq_one_letter_code
_entity_poly.pdbx_strand_id
1 'polypeptide(L)'
;MIRVKIYQPIFGGHFVLNDTLTDQHMLNVLAMNDPKGRILDSVEGNVAVAFCIFLGERLYECKQLVKVKQQVSFTTLFTRLYSNVAKICIDDTKPWDFELEEFAVFPNHQVSQVERAA
;
A
#
# COMPACT_ATOMS: atom_id res chain seq x y z
N MET A 1 -12.55 13.44 3.35
CA MET A 1 -11.68 12.32 2.93
C MET A 1 -10.31 12.87 2.62
N ILE A 2 -9.26 12.08 2.78
CA ILE A 2 -7.88 12.51 2.50
C ILE A 2 -7.37 11.77 1.25
N ARG A 3 -6.85 12.51 0.27
CA ARG A 3 -6.20 11.92 -0.92
C ARG A 3 -4.70 11.92 -0.75
N VAL A 4 -4.07 10.76 -0.91
CA VAL A 4 -2.64 10.57 -0.71
C VAL A 4 -2.05 9.90 -1.94
N LYS A 5 -1.13 10.59 -2.59
CA LYS A 5 -0.33 10.03 -3.69
C LYS A 5 1.05 9.67 -3.19
N ILE A 6 1.47 8.44 -3.42
CA ILE A 6 2.79 7.93 -3.01
C ILE A 6 3.52 7.34 -4.21
N TYR A 7 4.85 7.47 -4.17
CA TYR A 7 5.77 6.85 -5.11
C TYR A 7 6.86 6.16 -4.32
N GLN A 8 6.93 4.84 -4.47
CA GLN A 8 7.94 3.98 -3.88
C GLN A 8 8.80 3.37 -5.01
N PRO A 9 10.00 2.84 -4.71
CA PRO A 9 10.91 2.35 -5.75
C PRO A 9 10.30 1.29 -6.69
N ILE A 10 9.33 0.51 -6.19
CA ILE A 10 8.78 -0.66 -6.90
C ILE A 10 7.27 -0.53 -7.21
N PHE A 11 6.61 0.49 -6.66
CA PHE A 11 5.19 0.74 -6.91
C PHE A 11 4.83 2.22 -6.68
N GLY A 12 3.74 2.66 -7.27
CA GLY A 12 3.12 3.95 -6.98
C GLY A 12 1.61 3.77 -6.83
N GLY A 13 0.97 4.66 -6.08
CA GLY A 13 -0.47 4.60 -5.92
C GLY A 13 -1.10 5.91 -5.49
N HIS A 14 -2.40 6.04 -5.79
CA HIS A 14 -3.25 7.13 -5.35
C HIS A 14 -4.38 6.55 -4.51
N PHE A 15 -4.40 6.94 -3.24
CA PHE A 15 -5.29 6.41 -2.21
C PHE A 15 -6.24 7.49 -1.74
N VAL A 16 -7.51 7.14 -1.54
CA VAL A 16 -8.49 7.99 -0.86
C VAL A 16 -8.81 7.34 0.48
N LEU A 17 -8.49 8.01 1.58
CA LEU A 17 -8.80 7.53 2.92
C LEU A 17 -10.15 8.10 3.37
N ASN A 18 -10.99 7.24 3.94
CA ASN A 18 -12.27 7.63 4.52
C ASN A 18 -12.05 8.50 5.76
N ASP A 19 -12.92 9.48 6.02
CA ASP A 19 -12.83 10.33 7.22
C ASP A 19 -13.06 9.57 8.53
N THR A 20 -13.68 8.39 8.45
CA THR A 20 -13.84 7.49 9.61
C THR A 20 -12.53 6.80 10.00
N LEU A 21 -11.53 6.81 9.12
CA LEU A 21 -10.22 6.20 9.36
C LEU A 21 -9.32 7.16 10.15
N THR A 22 -9.39 7.05 11.47
CA THR A 22 -8.62 7.92 12.39
C THR A 22 -7.11 7.64 12.36
N ASP A 23 -6.31 8.67 12.68
CA ASP A 23 -4.86 8.53 12.90
C ASP A 23 -4.52 7.47 13.94
N GLN A 24 -5.31 7.36 15.01
CA GLN A 24 -5.11 6.33 16.03
C GLN A 24 -5.24 4.92 15.45
N HIS A 25 -6.22 4.69 14.57
CA HIS A 25 -6.38 3.41 13.90
C HIS A 25 -5.19 3.12 12.99
N MET A 26 -4.80 4.08 12.15
CA MET A 26 -3.65 3.95 11.25
C MET A 26 -2.35 3.67 12.01
N LEU A 27 -2.10 4.39 13.11
CA LEU A 27 -0.95 4.19 13.99
C LEU A 27 -0.97 2.81 14.65
N ASN A 28 -2.12 2.33 15.12
CA ASN A 28 -2.23 0.99 15.69
C ASN A 28 -1.86 -0.08 14.66
N VAL A 29 -2.35 0.05 13.42
CA VAL A 29 -1.99 -0.87 12.34
C VAL A 29 -0.49 -0.81 12.04
N LEU A 30 0.09 0.38 11.93
CA LEU A 30 1.52 0.58 11.69
C LEU A 30 2.36 -0.02 12.84
N ALA A 31 2.01 0.22 14.10
CA ALA A 31 2.72 -0.32 15.25
C ALA A 31 2.71 -1.85 15.30
N MET A 32 1.63 -2.49 14.85
CA MET A 32 1.52 -3.95 14.80
C MET A 32 2.34 -4.58 13.67
N ASN A 33 2.54 -3.88 12.55
CA ASN A 33 3.13 -4.44 11.33
C ASN A 33 4.55 -3.92 11.02
N ASP A 34 4.90 -2.76 11.56
CA ASP A 34 6.21 -2.13 11.51
C ASP A 34 6.59 -1.61 12.92
N PRO A 35 6.86 -2.52 13.88
CA PRO A 35 7.09 -2.16 15.28
C PRO A 35 8.36 -1.34 15.50
N LYS A 36 9.23 -1.25 14.48
CA LYS A 36 10.44 -0.42 14.50
C LYS A 36 10.18 0.99 13.98
N GLY A 37 8.99 1.30 13.47
CA GLY A 37 8.61 2.61 12.98
C GLY A 37 9.32 3.04 11.70
N ARG A 38 9.92 2.13 10.94
CA ARG A 38 10.72 2.45 9.75
C ARG A 38 9.94 3.21 8.68
N ILE A 39 8.69 2.81 8.43
CA ILE A 39 7.83 3.45 7.44
C ILE A 39 7.47 4.85 7.94
N LEU A 40 7.08 4.98 9.21
CA LEU A 40 6.70 6.26 9.80
C LEU A 40 7.88 7.25 9.84
N ASP A 41 9.07 6.77 10.19
CA ASP A 41 10.31 7.54 10.17
C ASP A 41 10.68 7.99 8.75
N SER A 42 10.46 7.15 7.74
CA SER A 42 10.78 7.47 6.33
C SER A 42 9.97 8.63 5.75
N VAL A 43 8.87 9.00 6.42
CA VAL A 43 7.97 10.09 6.01
C VAL A 43 7.79 11.14 7.11
N GLU A 44 8.80 11.29 7.97
CA GLU A 44 8.87 12.32 9.01
C GLU A 44 7.63 12.35 9.92
N GLY A 45 7.08 11.18 10.25
CA GLY A 45 5.92 11.06 11.14
C GLY A 45 4.56 11.29 10.47
N ASN A 46 4.49 11.47 9.15
CA ASN A 46 3.20 11.61 8.47
C ASN A 46 2.43 10.28 8.45
N VAL A 47 1.47 10.14 9.36
CA VAL A 47 0.70 8.91 9.60
C VAL A 47 -0.06 8.45 8.35
N ALA A 48 -0.77 9.36 7.66
CA ALA A 48 -1.56 9.01 6.49
C ALA A 48 -0.67 8.53 5.33
N VAL A 49 0.48 9.18 5.11
CA VAL A 49 1.44 8.75 4.08
C VAL A 49 2.07 7.41 4.46
N ALA A 50 2.51 7.24 5.71
CA ALA A 50 3.07 5.99 6.20
C ALA A 50 2.09 4.83 6.04
N PHE A 51 0.82 5.05 6.40
CA PHE A 51 -0.24 4.08 6.24
C PHE A 51 -0.48 3.73 4.77
N CYS A 52 -0.50 4.72 3.86
CA CYS A 52 -0.63 4.46 2.43
C CYS A 52 0.57 3.68 1.86
N ILE A 53 1.79 3.94 2.33
CA ILE A 53 2.98 3.17 1.94
C ILE A 53 2.79 1.70 2.37
N PHE A 54 2.40 1.48 3.62
CA PHE A 54 2.11 0.14 4.14
C PHE A 54 1.02 -0.59 3.33
N LEU A 55 -0.10 0.08 3.04
CA LEU A 55 -1.15 -0.47 2.17
C LEU A 55 -0.60 -0.82 0.78
N GLY A 56 0.21 0.06 0.21
CA GLY A 56 0.85 -0.14 -1.09
C GLY A 56 1.79 -1.35 -1.12
N GLU A 57 2.59 -1.57 -0.07
CA GLU A 57 3.44 -2.76 0.06
C GLU A 57 2.60 -4.06 0.08
N ARG A 58 1.51 -4.08 0.85
CA ARG A 58 0.59 -5.22 0.93
C ARG A 58 -0.16 -5.47 -0.39
N LEU A 59 -0.55 -4.41 -1.10
CA LEU A 59 -1.14 -4.50 -2.44
C LEU A 59 -0.13 -5.01 -3.47
N TYR A 60 1.13 -4.56 -3.38
CA TYR A 60 2.21 -5.04 -4.22
C TYR A 60 2.44 -6.55 -4.02
N GLU A 61 2.53 -7.02 -2.78
CA GLU A 61 2.62 -8.45 -2.43
C GLU A 61 1.47 -9.25 -3.05
N CYS A 62 0.23 -8.78 -2.87
CA CYS A 62 -0.95 -9.40 -3.46
C CYS A 62 -0.84 -9.47 -5.00
N LYS A 63 -0.39 -8.39 -5.64
CA LYS A 63 -0.25 -8.32 -7.10
C LYS A 63 0.82 -9.28 -7.63
N GLN A 64 1.92 -9.49 -6.90
CA GLN A 64 2.90 -10.50 -7.26
C GLN A 64 2.35 -11.93 -7.09
N LEU A 65 1.58 -12.20 -6.04
CA LEU A 65 0.94 -13.51 -5.84
C LEU A 65 -0.12 -13.85 -6.89
N VAL A 66 -0.88 -12.86 -7.35
CA VAL A 66 -1.90 -13.04 -8.41
C VAL A 66 -1.27 -13.36 -9.77
N LYS A 67 -0.10 -12.80 -10.09
CA LYS A 67 0.62 -13.20 -11.31
C LYS A 67 0.90 -14.71 -11.36
N VAL A 68 1.03 -15.35 -10.19
CA VAL A 68 1.17 -16.81 -10.06
C VAL A 68 -0.19 -17.52 -10.13
N LYS A 69 -1.27 -16.88 -9.65
CA LYS A 69 -2.63 -17.43 -9.55
C LYS A 69 -3.60 -16.63 -10.42
N GLN A 70 -3.70 -16.96 -11.71
CA GLN A 70 -4.36 -16.18 -12.77
C GLN A 70 -5.86 -15.84 -12.57
N GLN A 71 -6.56 -16.38 -11.57
CA GLN A 71 -8.02 -16.27 -11.44
C GLN A 71 -8.53 -15.23 -10.42
N VAL A 72 -7.68 -14.66 -9.56
CA VAL A 72 -8.14 -13.75 -8.48
C VAL A 72 -7.56 -12.35 -8.69
N SER A 73 -8.35 -11.28 -8.56
CA SER A 73 -7.80 -9.91 -8.60
C SER A 73 -6.96 -9.62 -7.34
N PHE A 74 -5.95 -8.77 -7.45
CA PHE A 74 -5.07 -8.47 -6.31
C PHE A 74 -5.79 -7.70 -5.20
N THR A 75 -6.83 -6.93 -5.52
CA THR A 75 -7.67 -6.25 -4.52
C THR A 75 -8.55 -7.24 -3.77
N THR A 76 -9.14 -8.25 -4.44
CA THR A 76 -9.85 -9.34 -3.77
C THR A 76 -8.92 -10.14 -2.87
N LEU A 77 -7.69 -10.39 -3.32
CA LEU A 77 -6.68 -11.07 -2.51
C LEU A 77 -6.31 -10.23 -1.27
N PHE A 78 -6.15 -8.91 -1.42
CA PHE A 78 -5.90 -8.00 -0.30
C PHE A 78 -7.03 -8.07 0.72
N THR A 79 -8.29 -7.93 0.28
CA THR A 79 -9.46 -8.01 1.18
C THR A 79 -9.50 -9.31 1.95
N ARG A 80 -9.07 -10.43 1.35
CA ARG A 80 -9.02 -11.73 2.02
C ARG A 80 -7.88 -11.85 3.02
N LEU A 81 -6.69 -11.35 2.70
CA LEU A 81 -5.47 -11.54 3.51
C LEU A 81 -5.30 -10.48 4.60
N TYR A 82 -5.78 -9.26 4.36
CA TYR A 82 -5.55 -8.09 5.20
C TYR A 82 -6.86 -7.44 5.64
N SER A 83 -7.92 -8.24 5.83
CA SER A 83 -9.23 -7.77 6.33
C SER A 83 -9.16 -7.11 7.72
N ASN A 84 -8.14 -7.44 8.49
CA ASN A 84 -7.86 -6.87 9.82
C ASN A 84 -7.03 -5.58 9.76
N VAL A 85 -6.50 -5.22 8.57
CA VAL A 85 -5.70 -4.02 8.35
C VAL A 85 -6.59 -2.89 7.85
N ALA A 86 -7.32 -3.12 6.76
CA ALA A 86 -8.17 -2.12 6.13
C ALA A 86 -9.15 -2.75 5.13
N LYS A 87 -10.27 -2.08 4.89
CA LYS A 87 -11.30 -2.44 3.92
C LYS A 87 -11.18 -1.55 2.68
N ILE A 88 -10.94 -2.18 1.54
CA ILE A 88 -11.00 -1.53 0.22
C ILE A 88 -12.46 -1.21 -0.13
N CYS A 89 -12.71 0.00 -0.63
CA CYS A 89 -13.97 0.34 -1.29
C CYS A 89 -14.11 -0.43 -2.60
N ILE A 90 -15.09 -1.33 -2.65
CA ILE A 90 -15.48 -2.06 -3.87
C ILE A 90 -16.81 -1.50 -4.40
N ASP A 91 -17.67 -1.04 -3.49
CA ASP A 91 -18.92 -0.35 -3.72
C ASP A 91 -19.15 0.64 -2.57
N ASP A 92 -19.76 1.79 -2.82
CA ASP A 92 -20.07 2.81 -1.79
C ASP A 92 -21.22 2.40 -0.86
N THR A 93 -21.73 1.18 -0.99
CA THR A 93 -22.88 0.70 -0.20
C THR A 93 -22.48 0.08 1.13
N LYS A 94 -21.17 -0.14 1.34
CA LYS A 94 -20.61 -0.75 2.55
C LYS A 94 -19.57 0.14 3.22
N PRO A 95 -19.34 0.02 4.54
CA PRO A 95 -18.24 0.70 5.21
C PRO A 95 -16.89 0.31 4.61
N TRP A 96 -16.09 1.30 4.25
CA TRP A 96 -14.76 1.17 3.68
C TRP A 96 -13.78 2.11 4.36
N ASP A 97 -12.50 1.73 4.37
CA ASP A 97 -11.42 2.49 5.00
C ASP A 97 -10.61 3.27 3.96
N PHE A 98 -10.38 2.68 2.77
CA PHE A 98 -9.77 3.37 1.65
C PHE A 98 -10.31 2.95 0.28
N GLU A 99 -10.19 3.85 -0.69
CA GLU A 99 -10.37 3.59 -2.12
C GLU A 99 -9.02 3.68 -2.84
N LEU A 100 -8.85 2.90 -3.91
CA LEU A 100 -7.66 2.89 -4.74
C LEU A 100 -7.97 3.51 -6.10
N GLU A 101 -7.64 4.79 -6.26
CA GLU A 101 -7.84 5.51 -7.54
C GLU A 101 -6.81 5.06 -8.60
N GLU A 102 -5.56 4.81 -8.20
CA GLU A 102 -4.49 4.39 -9.10
C GLU A 102 -3.53 3.41 -8.40
N PHE A 103 -3.04 2.38 -9.10
CA PHE A 103 -1.95 1.53 -8.60
C PHE A 103 -1.06 0.96 -9.71
N ALA A 104 0.17 1.46 -9.77
CA ALA A 104 1.18 1.05 -10.73
C ALA A 104 2.28 0.24 -10.04
N VAL A 105 2.78 -0.79 -10.74
CA VAL A 105 3.95 -1.55 -10.32
C VAL A 105 5.07 -1.25 -11.30
N PHE A 106 6.22 -0.84 -10.77
CA PHE A 106 7.38 -0.55 -11.59
C PHE A 106 8.26 -1.79 -11.71
N PRO A 107 8.87 -2.04 -12.89
CA PRO A 107 9.85 -3.10 -13.03
C PRO A 107 11.04 -2.81 -12.10
N ASN A 108 11.44 -3.80 -11.28
CA ASN A 108 12.65 -3.75 -10.46
C ASN A 108 13.88 -3.62 -11.39
N HIS A 109 14.30 -2.40 -11.68
CA HIS A 109 15.57 -2.15 -12.35
C HIS A 109 16.66 -2.13 -11.28
N GLN A 110 17.19 -3.30 -10.92
CA GLN A 110 18.52 -3.34 -10.31
C GLN A 110 19.53 -3.04 -11.41
N VAL A 111 19.96 -1.78 -11.54
CA VAL A 111 21.13 -1.46 -12.36
C VAL A 111 22.33 -2.16 -11.73
N SER A 112 22.74 -3.27 -12.32
CA SER A 112 23.82 -4.12 -11.85
C SER A 112 24.85 -4.30 -12.97
N GLN A 113 25.35 -3.19 -13.52
CA GLN A 113 26.56 -3.23 -14.32
C GLN A 113 27.24 -1.86 -14.36
N VAL A 114 28.44 -1.79 -13.77
CA VAL A 114 29.40 -0.74 -14.09
C VAL A 114 30.30 -1.32 -15.17
N GLU A 115 30.01 -1.01 -16.44
CA GLU A 115 30.96 -1.28 -17.52
C GLU A 115 32.02 -0.19 -17.48
N ARG A 116 33.24 -0.55 -17.08
CA ARG A 116 34.40 0.30 -17.32
C ARG A 116 34.84 0.06 -18.77
N ALA A 117 34.67 1.09 -19.60
CA ALA A 117 35.26 1.10 -20.94
C ALA A 117 36.79 0.94 -20.83
N ALA A 118 37.33 0.01 -21.60
CA ALA A 118 38.77 -0.18 -21.79
C ALA A 118 39.32 0.82 -22.81
#